data_AF-A0A7L2S8R8-F1
#
_entry.id   AF-A0A7L2S8R8-F1
#
_cell.length_a   1.000
_cell.length_b   1.000
_cell.length_c   1.000
_cell.angle_alpha   90.00
_cell.angle_beta   90.00
_cell.angle_gamma   90.00
#
_symmetry.space_group_name_H-M   'P 1'
#
loop_
_entity.id
_entity.type
_entity.pdbx_description
1 polymer ?
#
loop_
_entity_poly.entity_id
_entity_poly.type
_entity_poly.pdbx_seq_one_letter_code
_entity_poly.pdbx_strand_id
1 'polypeptide(L)'
;EDEEEEEEERMRSASLLDRPRRKRVITYAQRQAANIRERKRMFNLNEAFDQLRKKVPTFAYEKRLSRIETLRLAIVYISFMTELLDGCSRQEAS
;
A
#
# COMPACT_ATOMS: atom_id res chain seq x y z
N GLU A 1 -14.04 -11.16 59.00
CA GLU A 1 -13.07 -12.03 58.29
C GLU A 1 -13.45 -12.10 56.82
N ASP A 2 -14.65 -12.60 56.46
CA ASP A 2 -15.09 -12.67 55.05
C ASP A 2 -15.26 -11.30 54.35
N GLU A 3 -15.66 -10.24 55.07
CA GLU A 3 -15.85 -8.89 54.49
C GLU A 3 -14.53 -8.14 54.23
N GLU A 4 -13.47 -8.44 55.00
CA GLU A 4 -12.15 -7.81 54.85
C GLU A 4 -11.39 -8.40 53.65
N GLU A 5 -11.58 -9.68 53.36
CA GLU A 5 -11.00 -10.36 52.20
C GLU A 5 -11.64 -9.86 50.88
N GLU A 6 -12.95 -9.64 50.85
CA GLU A 6 -13.63 -9.06 49.67
C GLU A 6 -13.18 -7.63 49.37
N GLU A 7 -12.89 -6.84 50.41
CA GLU A 7 -12.44 -5.45 50.26
C GLU A 7 -10.98 -5.36 49.76
N GLU A 8 -10.10 -6.26 50.22
CA GLU A 8 -8.74 -6.42 49.69
C GLU A 8 -8.75 -6.86 48.22
N GLU A 9 -9.64 -7.78 47.84
CA GLU A 9 -9.75 -8.26 46.46
C GLU A 9 -10.27 -7.15 45.53
N ARG A 10 -11.22 -6.33 46.01
CA ARG A 10 -11.67 -5.12 45.29
C ARG A 10 -10.58 -4.08 45.15
N MET A 11 -9.78 -3.82 46.19
CA MET A 11 -8.63 -2.90 46.11
C MET A 11 -7.56 -3.39 45.13
N ARG A 12 -7.27 -4.69 45.12
CA ARG A 12 -6.35 -5.31 44.14
C ARG A 12 -6.89 -5.18 42.71
N SER A 13 -8.19 -5.39 42.51
CA SER A 13 -8.83 -5.26 41.20
C SER A 13 -8.84 -3.81 40.68
N ALA A 14 -9.04 -2.82 41.56
CA ALA A 14 -9.01 -1.40 41.23
C ALA A 14 -7.61 -0.93 40.78
N SER A 15 -6.55 -1.53 41.32
CA SER A 15 -5.15 -1.20 40.96
C SER A 15 -4.74 -1.62 39.53
N LEU A 16 -5.43 -2.59 38.93
CA LEU A 16 -5.14 -3.06 37.57
C LEU A 16 -5.72 -2.14 36.49
N LEU A 17 -6.75 -1.36 36.82
CA LEU A 17 -7.45 -0.46 35.92
C LEU A 17 -6.78 0.92 35.80
N ASP A 18 -6.02 1.35 36.81
CA ASP A 18 -5.33 2.65 36.83
C ASP A 18 -3.87 2.60 36.37
N ARG A 19 -3.45 1.50 35.72
CA ARG A 19 -2.07 1.44 35.22
C ARG A 19 -1.93 2.50 34.10
N PRO A 20 -1.12 3.56 34.30
CA PRO A 20 -1.04 4.63 33.33
C PRO A 20 -0.61 4.01 32.01
N ARG A 21 -1.40 4.20 30.95
CA ARG A 21 -1.07 3.72 29.61
C ARG A 21 0.22 4.40 29.19
N ARG A 22 1.36 3.76 29.50
CA ARG A 22 2.68 4.19 29.05
C ARG A 22 2.57 4.30 27.54
N LYS A 23 2.51 5.53 27.04
CA LYS A 23 2.56 5.83 25.60
C LYS A 23 3.81 5.12 25.11
N ARG A 24 3.64 4.04 24.32
CA ARG A 24 4.76 3.24 23.84
C ARG A 24 5.66 4.16 23.02
N VAL A 25 6.79 4.55 23.59
CA VAL A 25 7.79 5.35 22.89
C VAL A 25 8.43 4.44 21.84
N ILE A 26 8.29 4.81 20.57
CA ILE A 26 8.85 4.03 19.47
C ILE A 26 10.38 4.07 19.59
N THR A 27 11.00 2.89 19.73
CA THR A 27 12.45 2.82 19.84
C THR A 27 13.12 3.13 18.51
N TYR A 28 14.39 3.51 18.55
CA TYR A 28 15.17 3.74 17.33
C TYR A 28 15.19 2.50 16.41
N ALA A 29 15.36 1.30 16.99
CA ALA A 29 15.32 0.04 16.25
C ALA A 29 13.96 -0.21 15.57
N GLN A 30 12.84 0.10 16.24
CA GLN A 30 11.51 -0.01 15.65
C GLN A 30 11.30 0.97 14.49
N ARG A 31 11.78 2.21 14.61
CA ARG A 31 11.76 3.20 13.52
C ARG A 31 12.59 2.72 12.32
N GLN A 32 13.81 2.21 12.56
CA GLN A 32 14.66 1.67 11.51
C GLN A 32 14.00 0.49 10.78
N ALA A 33 13.44 -0.47 11.53
CA ALA A 33 12.72 -1.59 10.93
C ALA A 33 11.52 -1.13 10.08
N ALA A 34 10.79 -0.11 10.53
CA ALA A 34 9.71 0.49 9.75
C ALA A 34 10.20 1.16 8.45
N ASN A 35 11.29 1.92 8.52
CA ASN A 35 11.89 2.56 7.35
C ASN A 35 12.36 1.54 6.31
N ILE A 36 12.98 0.43 6.74
CA ILE A 36 13.42 -0.65 5.84
C ILE A 36 12.21 -1.28 5.14
N ARG A 37 11.13 -1.55 5.88
CA ARG A 37 9.89 -2.11 5.29
C ARG A 37 9.30 -1.16 4.26
N GLU A 38 9.21 0.12 4.55
CA GLU A 38 8.65 1.09 3.61
C GLU A 38 9.53 1.25 2.36
N ARG A 39 10.86 1.24 2.52
CA ARG A 39 11.79 1.24 1.38
C ARG A 39 11.57 0.02 0.49
N LYS A 40 11.40 -1.18 1.06
CA LYS A 40 11.11 -2.40 0.31
C LYS A 40 9.76 -2.31 -0.40
N ARG A 41 8.72 -1.80 0.27
CA ARG A 41 7.40 -1.56 -0.34
C ARG A 41 7.51 -0.61 -1.53
N MET A 42 8.22 0.50 -1.38
CA MET A 42 8.44 1.47 -2.46
C MET A 42 9.28 0.92 -3.61
N PHE A 43 10.28 0.08 -3.32
CA PHE A 43 11.05 -0.61 -4.35
C PHE A 43 10.13 -1.47 -5.24
N ASN A 44 9.31 -2.33 -4.63
CA ASN A 44 8.36 -3.18 -5.36
C ASN A 44 7.37 -2.35 -6.19
N LEU A 45 6.88 -1.23 -5.65
CA LEU A 45 5.98 -0.34 -6.37
C LEU A 45 6.67 0.28 -7.60
N ASN A 46 7.92 0.74 -7.45
CA ASN A 46 8.68 1.34 -8.55
C ASN A 46 9.00 0.31 -9.64
N GLU A 47 9.33 -0.91 -9.25
CA GLU A 47 9.56 -2.02 -10.18
C GLU A 47 8.31 -2.33 -11.01
N ALA A 48 7.14 -2.43 -10.38
CA ALA A 48 5.87 -2.60 -11.09
C ALA A 48 5.59 -1.44 -12.07
N PHE A 49 5.88 -0.21 -11.67
CA PHE A 49 5.77 0.97 -12.54
C PHE A 49 6.71 0.89 -13.75
N ASP A 50 7.92 0.34 -13.58
CA ASP A 50 8.87 0.16 -14.68
C ASP A 50 8.47 -0.97 -15.62
N GLN A 51 7.85 -2.03 -15.10
CA GLN A 51 7.23 -3.05 -15.93
C GLN A 51 6.08 -2.47 -16.75
N LEU A 52 5.24 -1.63 -16.14
CA LEU A 52 4.16 -0.94 -16.85
C LEU A 52 4.71 -0.07 -17.99
N ARG A 53 5.74 0.75 -17.72
CA ARG A 53 6.37 1.61 -18.75
C ARG A 53 6.83 0.82 -20.00
N LYS A 54 7.34 -0.40 -19.82
CA LYS A 54 7.77 -1.25 -20.94
C LYS A 54 6.62 -1.74 -21.81
N LYS A 55 5.38 -1.74 -21.29
CA LYS A 55 4.17 -2.18 -22.00
C LYS A 55 3.40 -1.02 -22.62
N VAL A 56 3.60 0.18 -22.10
CA VAL A 56 3.01 1.39 -22.67
C VAL A 56 3.77 1.77 -23.94
N PRO A 57 3.10 2.04 -25.07
CA PRO A 57 3.76 2.44 -26.31
C PRO A 57 4.41 3.82 -26.14
N THR A 58 5.72 3.91 -26.39
CA THR A 58 6.50 5.16 -26.38
C THR A 58 7.50 5.15 -27.54
N PHE A 59 8.01 6.31 -27.93
CA PHE A 59 9.07 6.37 -28.94
C PHE A 59 10.41 5.87 -28.35
N ALA A 60 11.23 5.22 -29.17
CA ALA A 60 12.46 4.55 -28.71
C ALA A 60 13.51 5.50 -28.08
N TYR A 61 13.46 6.79 -28.41
CA TYR A 61 14.35 7.85 -27.90
C TYR A 61 13.66 8.76 -26.88
N GLU A 62 12.44 8.43 -26.43
CA GLU A 62 11.75 9.24 -25.44
C GLU A 62 12.34 9.08 -24.04
N LYS A 63 12.31 10.19 -23.30
CA LYS A 63 12.66 10.23 -21.89
C LYS A 63 11.72 9.32 -21.09
N ARG A 64 12.23 8.74 -20.00
CA ARG A 64 11.41 7.99 -19.03
C ARG A 64 10.22 8.81 -18.56
N LEU A 65 9.02 8.28 -18.84
CA LEU A 65 7.74 8.90 -18.45
C LEU A 65 7.60 9.05 -16.93
N SER A 66 7.00 10.16 -16.49
CA SER A 66 6.58 10.35 -15.10
C SER A 66 5.48 9.34 -14.72
N ARG A 67 5.20 9.21 -13.41
CA ARG A 67 4.15 8.29 -12.93
C ARG A 67 2.77 8.65 -13.51
N ILE A 68 2.43 9.93 -13.55
CA ILE A 68 1.13 10.38 -14.05
C ILE A 68 0.99 10.16 -15.57
N GLU A 69 2.05 10.45 -16.34
CA GLU A 69 2.05 10.21 -17.79
C GLU A 69 1.93 8.71 -18.09
N THR A 70 2.68 7.87 -17.38
CA THR A 70 2.62 6.41 -17.54
C THR A 70 1.19 5.89 -17.31
N LEU A 71 0.51 6.35 -16.25
CA LEU A 71 -0.86 5.93 -15.94
C LEU A 71 -1.85 6.42 -17.00
N ARG A 72 -1.77 7.70 -17.39
CA ARG A 72 -2.66 8.27 -18.42
C ARG A 72 -2.53 7.53 -19.75
N LEU A 73 -1.30 7.29 -20.19
CA LEU A 73 -1.04 6.64 -21.47
C LEU A 73 -1.43 5.15 -21.44
N ALA A 74 -1.23 4.47 -20.31
CA ALA A 74 -1.71 3.09 -20.13
C ALA A 74 -3.24 2.98 -20.25
N ILE A 75 -3.99 3.91 -19.63
CA ILE A 75 -5.46 3.94 -19.72
C ILE A 75 -5.90 4.13 -21.17
N VAL A 76 -5.36 5.14 -21.85
CA VAL A 76 -5.67 5.41 -23.26
C VAL A 76 -5.32 4.22 -24.15
N TYR A 77 -4.18 3.57 -23.90
CA TYR A 77 -3.74 2.42 -24.67
C TYR A 77 -4.66 1.21 -24.52
N ILE A 78 -5.14 0.93 -23.29
CA ILE A 78 -6.12 -0.14 -23.05
C ILE A 78 -7.43 0.16 -23.79
N SER A 79 -7.95 1.38 -23.69
CA SER A 79 -9.15 1.80 -24.44
C SER A 79 -8.98 1.64 -25.94
N PHE A 80 -7.88 2.15 -26.49
CA PHE A 80 -7.57 2.06 -27.92
C PHE A 80 -7.48 0.61 -28.42
N MET A 81 -6.78 -0.26 -27.68
CA MET A 81 -6.67 -1.67 -28.06
C MET A 81 -8.01 -2.40 -27.97
N THR A 82 -8.86 -2.04 -26.99
CA THR A 82 -10.21 -2.61 -26.84
C THR A 82 -11.08 -2.23 -28.05
N GLU A 83 -11.11 -0.94 -28.42
CA GLU A 83 -11.86 -0.45 -29.58
C GLU A 83 -11.37 -1.06 -30.89
N LEU A 84 -10.06 -1.23 -31.05
CA LEU A 84 -9.46 -1.85 -32.24
C LEU A 84 -9.92 -3.31 -32.38
N LEU A 85 -9.91 -4.08 -31.29
CA LEU A 85 -10.36 -5.47 -31.31
C LEU A 85 -11.86 -5.60 -31.59
N ASP A 86 -12.69 -4.74 -31.00
CA ASP A 86 -14.13 -4.71 -31.24
C ASP A 86 -14.44 -4.30 -32.69
N GLY A 87 -13.73 -3.30 -33.22
CA GLY A 87 -13.86 -2.87 -34.61
C GLY A 87 -13.42 -3.95 -35.62
N CYS A 88 -12.38 -4.71 -35.31
CA CYS A 88 -11.89 -5.81 -36.14
C CYS A 88 -12.89 -6.97 -36.18
N SER A 89 -13.49 -7.32 -35.03
CA SER A 89 -14.52 -8.37 -34.94
C SER A 89 -15.76 -8.09 -35.80
N ARG A 90 -16.02 -6.82 -36.11
CA ARG A 90 -17.15 -6.39 -36.94
C ARG A 90 -16.85 -6.41 -38.44
N GLN A 91 -15.57 -6.36 -38.84
CA GLN A 91 -15.16 -6.49 -40.24
C GLN A 91 -15.07 -7.95 -40.69
N GLU A 92 -14.83 -8.90 -39.79
CA GLU A 92 -14.82 -10.33 -40.13
C GLU A 92 -16.23 -10.94 -40.26
N ALA A 93 -17.26 -10.25 -39.76
CA ALA A 93 -18.66 -10.68 -39.81
C ALA A 93 -19.48 -10.06 -40.96
N SER A 94 -18.84 -9.31 -41.87
CA SER A 94 -19.41 -8.77 -43.13
C SER A 94 -18.62 -9.29 -44.32
#